data_AF-A0A512T559-F1
#
_entry.id   AF-A0A512T559-F1
#
_cell.length_a   1.000
_cell.length_b   1.000
_cell.length_c   1.000
_cell.angle_alpha   90.00
_cell.angle_beta   90.00
_cell.angle_gamma   90.00
#
_symmetry.space_group_name_H-M   'P 1'
#
loop_
_entity.id
_entity.type
_entity.pdbx_description
1 polymer ?
#
loop_
_entity_poly.entity_id
_entity_poly.type
_entity_poly.pdbx_seq_one_letter_code
_entity_poly.pdbx_strand_id
1 'polypeptide(L)'
;MRSHHTPFDTDDTPRPTDRGQRHGMPGRGPGRGRGPGGGRGPGGGRGPGGGRGMGRPGGWQQADVPNADDAQDWFAGRLPDEWFTDVDVHVDRDEITVIGTLPDELGDAENSATNEGRISRWRSDTKEQRISIAQEAESRYERKVSWGVRLGGTQALFTHLAAPVMTRLRQPERQVLDTLVDAGVARSRSDALAWSVRLVGQHADEWLGQLREAMSEVDKLRSQGPTL
;
A
#
# COMPACT_ATOMS: atom_id res chain seq x y z
N MET A 1 -6.66 56.97 -44.25
CA MET A 1 -5.70 57.24 -43.17
C MET A 1 -5.16 55.92 -42.67
N ARG A 2 -3.87 55.66 -42.92
CA ARG A 2 -3.18 54.41 -42.60
C ARG A 2 -2.67 54.51 -41.17
N SER A 3 -3.02 53.56 -40.32
CA SER A 3 -2.46 53.43 -38.98
C SER A 3 -1.41 52.33 -38.96
N HIS A 4 -0.25 52.70 -38.45
CA HIS A 4 0.96 51.91 -38.30
C HIS A 4 0.77 50.76 -37.30
N HIS A 5 1.28 49.58 -37.63
CA HIS A 5 1.79 48.65 -36.61
C HIS A 5 3.09 48.03 -37.12
N THR A 6 4.19 48.48 -36.53
CA THR A 6 5.53 47.89 -36.64
C THR A 6 5.63 46.67 -35.73
N PRO A 7 6.32 45.59 -36.15
CA PRO A 7 6.68 44.47 -35.28
C PRO A 7 8.06 44.70 -34.62
N PHE A 8 8.10 44.48 -33.31
CA PHE A 8 9.26 44.33 -32.41
C PHE A 8 8.88 43.07 -31.58
N ASP A 9 9.72 42.11 -31.20
CA ASP A 9 11.17 41.99 -31.24
C ASP A 9 11.56 40.51 -30.99
N THR A 10 12.77 40.18 -31.43
CA THR A 10 13.76 39.22 -30.90
C THR A 10 13.44 37.77 -30.51
N ASP A 11 13.97 36.89 -31.38
CA ASP A 11 14.65 35.64 -31.11
C ASP A 11 15.68 35.77 -29.96
N ASP A 12 15.53 34.98 -28.90
CA ASP A 12 16.56 34.76 -27.87
C ASP A 12 16.56 33.28 -27.44
N THR A 13 17.20 32.45 -28.27
CA THR A 13 17.47 31.04 -27.96
C THR A 13 18.89 30.93 -27.38
N PRO A 14 19.08 30.49 -26.12
CA PRO A 14 20.42 30.34 -25.58
C PRO A 14 21.14 29.13 -26.18
N ARG A 15 22.30 29.39 -26.81
CA ARG A 15 23.25 28.36 -27.29
C ARG A 15 24.04 27.74 -26.12
N PRO A 16 24.38 26.44 -26.20
CA PRO A 16 25.12 25.74 -25.16
C PRO A 16 26.62 26.12 -25.15
N THR A 17 27.16 26.36 -23.96
CA THR A 17 28.58 26.61 -23.73
C THR A 17 29.40 25.32 -23.65
N ASP A 18 30.70 25.54 -23.80
CA ASP A 18 31.76 24.70 -24.33
C ASP A 18 32.22 23.51 -23.48
N ARG A 19 32.88 22.58 -24.18
CA ARG A 19 33.59 21.38 -23.74
C ARG A 19 34.63 21.69 -22.67
N GLY A 20 34.51 21.01 -21.53
CA GLY A 20 35.57 20.82 -20.55
C GLY A 20 36.03 19.36 -20.47
N GLN A 21 37.13 19.07 -21.17
CA GLN A 21 38.21 18.12 -20.86
C GLN A 21 37.91 16.89 -19.97
N ARG A 22 37.94 15.69 -20.59
CA ARG A 22 38.03 14.40 -19.89
C ARG A 22 39.50 13.95 -19.84
N HIS A 23 40.06 13.88 -18.64
CA HIS A 23 41.33 13.19 -18.38
C HIS A 23 41.14 11.67 -18.47
N GLY A 24 42.00 11.04 -19.27
CA GLY A 24 42.08 9.59 -19.43
C GLY A 24 42.83 8.92 -18.27
N MET A 25 42.43 7.67 -17.98
CA MET A 25 43.20 6.70 -17.21
C MET A 25 43.23 5.37 -17.99
N PRO A 26 44.34 4.62 -17.92
CA PRO A 26 44.75 3.71 -19.00
C PRO A 26 44.16 2.29 -18.89
N GLY A 27 44.02 1.67 -20.07
CA GLY A 27 43.62 0.29 -20.24
C GLY A 27 44.65 -0.72 -19.74
N ARG A 28 44.15 -1.82 -19.18
CA ARG A 28 44.93 -2.99 -18.79
C ARG A 28 44.72 -4.09 -19.83
N GLY A 29 45.80 -4.43 -20.53
CA GLY A 29 45.87 -5.52 -21.49
C GLY A 29 45.87 -6.93 -20.86
N PRO A 30 45.96 -7.98 -21.71
CA PRO A 30 45.26 -9.25 -21.50
C PRO A 30 46.16 -10.40 -21.04
N GLY A 31 45.56 -11.51 -20.63
CA GLY A 31 46.19 -12.82 -20.78
C GLY A 31 45.95 -13.84 -19.66
N ARG A 32 46.05 -15.11 -20.07
CA ARG A 32 46.00 -16.38 -19.32
C ARG A 32 44.58 -16.95 -19.24
N GLY A 33 44.30 -18.17 -19.68
CA GLY A 33 45.14 -19.27 -20.11
C GLY A 33 44.25 -20.51 -20.13
N ARG A 34 44.27 -21.25 -21.24
CA ARG A 34 43.42 -22.40 -21.55
C ARG A 34 44.08 -23.69 -21.06
N GLY A 35 43.32 -24.52 -20.33
CA GLY A 35 43.52 -25.97 -20.17
C GLY A 35 44.13 -26.44 -18.84
N PRO A 36 43.99 -27.75 -18.47
CA PRO A 36 43.51 -28.87 -19.30
C PRO A 36 42.31 -29.64 -18.70
N GLY A 37 41.67 -30.42 -19.57
CA GLY A 37 40.75 -31.49 -19.15
C GLY A 37 41.51 -32.75 -18.69
N GLY A 38 40.78 -33.62 -17.99
CA GLY A 38 41.19 -35.00 -17.73
C GLY A 38 40.47 -35.58 -16.51
N GLY A 39 39.70 -36.66 -16.71
CA GLY A 39 39.28 -37.55 -15.63
C GLY A 39 37.79 -37.93 -15.61
N ARG A 40 37.38 -38.84 -16.50
CA ARG A 40 36.25 -39.74 -16.24
C ARG A 40 36.80 -41.05 -15.67
N GLY A 41 36.28 -41.47 -14.54
CA GLY A 41 36.45 -42.81 -13.95
C GLY A 41 35.32 -43.07 -12.95
N PRO A 42 34.64 -44.25 -12.97
CA PRO A 42 33.32 -44.45 -12.38
C PRO A 42 33.35 -45.12 -11.00
N GLY A 43 32.33 -44.91 -10.16
CA GLY A 43 32.13 -45.78 -9.00
C GLY A 43 31.20 -45.25 -7.90
N GLY A 44 30.00 -45.83 -7.82
CA GLY A 44 29.40 -46.32 -6.57
C GLY A 44 28.95 -45.31 -5.51
N GLY A 45 27.63 -45.15 -5.38
CA GLY A 45 27.03 -44.53 -4.19
C GLY A 45 25.54 -44.24 -4.31
N ARG A 46 24.69 -45.26 -4.49
CA ARG A 46 23.25 -45.15 -4.25
C ARG A 46 23.02 -45.02 -2.74
N GLY A 47 22.90 -43.80 -2.24
CA GLY A 47 22.28 -43.52 -0.95
C GLY A 47 20.75 -43.48 -1.11
N PRO A 48 19.96 -44.06 -0.20
CA PRO A 48 18.50 -44.00 -0.27
C PRO A 48 18.04 -42.57 -0.03
N GLY A 49 17.51 -41.94 -1.08
CA GLY A 49 16.89 -40.62 -1.02
C GLY A 49 15.64 -40.68 -0.16
N GLY A 50 15.78 -40.30 1.11
CA GLY A 50 14.67 -39.95 1.98
C GLY A 50 13.96 -38.73 1.41
N GLY A 51 12.90 -38.96 0.63
CA GLY A 51 11.94 -37.97 0.21
C GLY A 51 11.20 -37.42 1.42
N ARG A 52 11.80 -36.47 2.13
CA ARG A 52 11.08 -35.59 3.03
C ARG A 52 10.28 -34.63 2.17
N GLY A 53 8.97 -34.65 2.40
CA GLY A 53 7.97 -33.91 1.67
C GLY A 53 8.39 -32.47 1.40
N MET A 54 8.26 -32.09 0.14
CA MET A 54 8.25 -30.72 -0.32
C MET A 54 6.95 -30.04 0.17
N GLY A 55 6.82 -29.87 1.48
CA GLY A 55 6.02 -28.79 2.02
C GLY A 55 6.83 -27.54 1.80
N ARG A 56 6.62 -26.84 0.68
CA ARG A 56 6.99 -25.43 0.61
C ARG A 56 6.08 -24.74 1.63
N PRO A 57 6.57 -24.24 2.78
CA PRO A 57 5.82 -23.20 3.47
C PRO A 57 5.81 -22.03 2.49
N GLY A 58 4.64 -21.50 2.18
CA GLY A 58 4.53 -20.30 1.35
C GLY A 58 5.27 -19.13 2.01
N GLY A 59 6.55 -18.96 1.69
CA GLY A 59 7.18 -17.64 1.68
C GLY A 59 6.46 -16.85 0.59
N TRP A 60 5.97 -15.64 0.84
CA TRP A 60 6.62 -14.52 1.52
C TRP A 60 5.58 -13.74 2.34
N GLN A 61 5.98 -13.10 3.45
CA GLN A 61 5.38 -11.88 4.08
C GLN A 61 4.79 -11.95 5.50
N GLN A 62 4.86 -13.05 6.26
CA GLN A 62 4.21 -13.11 7.59
C GLN A 62 5.15 -13.30 8.80
N ALA A 63 6.46 -13.41 8.60
CA ALA A 63 7.41 -13.46 9.70
C ALA A 63 8.07 -12.08 9.82
N ASP A 64 7.72 -11.35 10.88
CA ASP A 64 8.58 -10.45 11.69
C ASP A 64 7.75 -9.38 12.40
N VAL A 65 6.48 -9.16 12.04
CA VAL A 65 5.61 -8.18 12.72
C VAL A 65 4.83 -8.87 13.85
N PRO A 66 4.76 -8.31 15.07
CA PRO A 66 3.95 -8.86 16.16
C PRO A 66 2.50 -9.11 15.75
N ASN A 67 1.89 -10.14 16.34
CA ASN A 67 0.45 -10.37 16.23
C ASN A 67 -0.30 -9.16 16.81
N ALA A 68 -1.39 -8.76 16.16
CA ALA A 68 -2.21 -7.61 16.53
C ALA A 68 -3.71 -7.95 16.58
N ASP A 69 -4.05 -9.22 16.77
CA ASP A 69 -5.44 -9.69 16.87
C ASP A 69 -6.14 -9.12 18.12
N ASP A 70 -5.36 -8.76 19.15
CA ASP A 70 -5.84 -8.10 20.38
C ASP A 70 -5.95 -6.57 20.28
N ALA A 71 -5.65 -5.97 19.11
CA ALA A 71 -5.59 -4.52 18.96
C ALA A 71 -6.92 -3.83 19.30
N GLN A 72 -8.06 -4.43 18.91
CA GLN A 72 -9.38 -3.92 19.23
C GLN A 72 -9.57 -3.75 20.75
N ASP A 73 -9.27 -4.79 21.52
CA ASP A 73 -9.41 -4.79 22.98
C ASP A 73 -8.39 -3.86 23.64
N TRP A 74 -7.17 -3.79 23.10
CA TRP A 74 -6.13 -2.91 23.60
C TRP A 74 -6.52 -1.43 23.45
N PHE A 75 -7.04 -1.03 22.29
CA PHE A 75 -7.52 0.34 22.09
C PHE A 75 -8.75 0.62 22.94
N ALA A 76 -9.69 -0.32 23.06
CA ALA A 76 -10.86 -0.15 23.93
C ALA A 76 -10.46 0.14 25.39
N GLY A 77 -9.39 -0.49 25.90
CA GLY A 77 -8.89 -0.22 27.25
C GLY A 77 -8.03 1.04 27.39
N ARG A 78 -7.55 1.63 26.29
CA ARG A 78 -6.60 2.75 26.30
C ARG A 78 -7.22 4.10 25.94
N LEU A 79 -8.29 4.06 25.15
CA LEU A 79 -9.03 5.24 24.72
C LEU A 79 -9.84 5.83 25.88
N PRO A 80 -9.93 7.16 25.99
CA PRO A 80 -10.82 7.80 26.96
C PRO A 80 -12.30 7.48 26.67
N ASP A 81 -13.05 7.16 27.72
CA ASP A 81 -14.46 6.75 27.65
C ASP A 81 -15.36 7.82 26.99
N GLU A 82 -14.98 9.09 27.08
CA GLU A 82 -15.74 10.21 26.55
C GLU A 82 -15.53 10.48 25.06
N TRP A 83 -14.54 9.84 24.43
CA TRP A 83 -14.21 10.16 23.04
C TRP A 83 -15.24 9.64 22.04
N PHE A 84 -15.69 8.40 22.25
CA PHE A 84 -16.44 7.67 21.24
C PHE A 84 -17.59 6.88 21.84
N THR A 85 -18.69 6.81 21.12
CA THR A 85 -19.79 5.87 21.42
C THR A 85 -19.51 4.46 20.91
N ASP A 86 -18.64 4.35 19.91
CA ASP A 86 -18.25 3.11 19.26
C ASP A 86 -16.88 3.26 18.58
N VAL A 87 -16.10 2.19 18.48
CA VAL A 87 -14.74 2.21 17.91
C VAL A 87 -14.50 0.97 17.07
N ASP A 88 -14.08 1.18 15.82
CA ASP A 88 -13.59 0.13 14.94
C ASP A 88 -12.07 0.24 14.77
N VAL A 89 -11.36 -0.88 14.95
CA VAL A 89 -9.93 -0.98 14.69
C VAL A 89 -9.70 -1.94 13.52
N HIS A 90 -9.13 -1.41 12.44
CA HIS A 90 -8.71 -2.19 11.28
C HIS A 90 -7.20 -2.36 11.29
N VAL A 91 -6.74 -3.60 11.13
CA VAL A 91 -5.31 -3.92 11.13
C VAL A 91 -4.95 -4.54 9.79
N ASP A 92 -3.92 -3.98 9.14
CA ASP A 92 -3.25 -4.62 8.03
C ASP A 92 -1.78 -4.95 8.37
N ARG A 93 -0.95 -5.13 7.35
CA ARG A 93 0.46 -5.44 7.54
C ARG A 93 1.26 -4.26 8.10
N ASP A 94 0.97 -3.05 7.63
CA ASP A 94 1.80 -1.86 7.83
C ASP A 94 1.11 -0.83 8.74
N GLU A 95 -0.22 -0.90 8.88
CA GLU A 95 -1.05 0.12 9.49
C GLU A 95 -2.13 -0.48 10.40
N ILE A 96 -2.40 0.21 11.51
CA ILE A 96 -3.60 0.09 12.32
C ILE A 96 -4.41 1.36 12.14
N THR A 97 -5.63 1.25 11.63
CA THR A 97 -6.56 2.38 11.49
C THR A 97 -7.64 2.30 12.56
N VAL A 98 -7.68 3.30 13.43
CA VAL A 98 -8.68 3.45 14.50
C VAL A 98 -9.73 4.45 14.06
N ILE A 99 -10.99 4.03 13.96
CA ILE A 99 -12.12 4.87 13.56
C ILE A 99 -13.15 4.90 14.70
N GLY A 100 -13.30 6.07 15.33
CA GLY A 100 -14.25 6.25 16.42
C GLY A 100 -15.50 7.02 16.00
N THR A 101 -16.66 6.62 16.51
CA THR A 101 -17.93 7.34 16.32
C THR A 101 -18.08 8.41 17.39
N LEU A 102 -18.10 9.68 17.00
CA LEU A 102 -18.24 10.80 17.93
C LEU A 102 -19.70 10.89 18.44
N PRO A 103 -19.91 11.22 19.72
CA PRO A 103 -21.25 11.46 20.26
C PRO A 103 -21.99 12.57 19.48
N ASP A 104 -23.25 12.32 19.09
CA ASP A 104 -24.10 13.35 18.48
C ASP A 104 -24.96 14.07 19.51
N GLU A 105 -24.32 14.95 20.29
CA GLU A 105 -24.96 15.64 21.43
C GLU A 105 -26.10 16.60 21.03
N LEU A 106 -26.14 17.05 19.78
CA LEU A 106 -27.10 18.05 19.31
C LEU A 106 -28.23 17.45 18.46
N GLY A 107 -28.13 16.18 18.06
CA GLY A 107 -29.08 15.55 17.13
C GLY A 107 -29.07 16.18 15.73
N ASP A 108 -28.07 17.01 15.43
CA ASP A 108 -27.91 17.77 14.19
C ASP A 108 -27.04 17.01 13.16
N ALA A 109 -26.94 15.68 13.31
CA ALA A 109 -26.20 14.78 12.43
C ALA A 109 -26.49 14.96 10.93
N GLU A 110 -27.62 15.55 10.54
CA GLU A 110 -27.98 15.80 9.14
C GLU A 110 -27.22 16.98 8.50
N ASN A 111 -26.59 17.87 9.28
CA ASN A 111 -25.89 19.03 8.75
C ASN A 111 -24.39 18.77 8.53
N SER A 112 -24.01 18.50 7.28
CA SER A 112 -22.63 18.15 6.90
C SER A 112 -21.59 19.20 7.31
N ALA A 113 -21.89 20.50 7.18
CA ALA A 113 -20.96 21.57 7.52
C ALA A 113 -20.72 21.67 9.04
N THR A 114 -21.78 21.46 9.83
CA THR A 114 -21.66 21.38 11.29
C THR A 114 -20.80 20.17 11.69
N ASN A 115 -21.02 19.01 11.06
CA ASN A 115 -20.25 17.79 11.31
C ASN A 115 -18.77 17.97 10.97
N GLU A 116 -18.45 18.56 9.82
CA GLU A 116 -17.07 18.88 9.43
C GLU A 116 -16.37 19.79 10.45
N GLY A 117 -17.05 20.85 10.90
CA GLY A 117 -16.53 21.75 11.93
C GLY A 117 -16.26 21.05 13.27
N ARG A 118 -17.17 20.17 13.70
CA ARG A 118 -17.02 19.36 14.92
C ARG A 118 -15.86 18.36 14.81
N ILE A 119 -15.77 17.65 13.69
CA ILE A 119 -14.67 16.73 13.39
C ILE A 119 -13.32 17.46 13.41
N SER A 120 -13.24 18.65 12.78
CA SER A 120 -12.02 19.46 12.73
C SER A 120 -11.59 19.95 14.12
N ARG A 121 -12.55 20.42 14.93
CA ARG A 121 -12.31 20.81 16.33
C ARG A 121 -11.80 19.63 17.13
N TRP A 122 -12.52 18.51 17.12
CA TRP A 122 -12.14 17.29 17.86
C TRP A 122 -10.75 16.79 17.44
N ARG A 123 -10.44 16.79 16.14
CA ARG A 123 -9.12 16.42 15.61
C ARG A 123 -8.01 17.25 16.24
N SER A 124 -8.25 18.55 16.40
CA SER A 124 -7.28 19.51 16.92
C SER A 124 -7.13 19.36 18.43
N ASP A 125 -8.23 19.29 19.16
CA ASP A 125 -8.27 19.25 20.62
C ASP A 125 -7.67 17.94 21.18
N THR A 126 -7.86 16.81 20.48
CA THR A 126 -7.36 15.48 20.92
C THR A 126 -5.97 15.13 20.41
N LYS A 127 -5.32 16.02 19.66
CA LYS A 127 -4.10 15.70 18.89
C LYS A 127 -3.00 15.08 19.74
N GLU A 128 -2.66 15.69 20.87
CA GLU A 128 -1.54 15.25 21.72
C GLU A 128 -1.80 13.87 22.33
N GLN A 129 -3.00 13.65 22.87
CA GLN A 129 -3.37 12.38 23.47
C GLN A 129 -3.43 11.25 22.42
N ARG A 130 -3.94 11.53 21.22
CA ARG A 130 -3.91 10.56 20.10
C ARG A 130 -2.49 10.20 19.68
N ILE A 131 -1.57 11.16 19.68
CA ILE A 131 -0.15 10.89 19.40
C ILE A 131 0.45 9.99 20.47
N SER A 132 0.17 10.24 21.76
CA SER A 132 0.67 9.41 22.85
C SER A 132 0.17 7.97 22.73
N ILE A 133 -1.14 7.78 22.53
CA ILE A 133 -1.74 6.44 22.37
C ILE A 133 -1.19 5.74 21.13
N ALA A 134 -1.07 6.47 20.01
CA ALA A 134 -0.47 5.95 18.80
C ALA A 134 0.95 5.44 19.07
N GLN A 135 1.82 6.23 19.69
CA GLN A 135 3.21 5.83 19.97
C GLN A 135 3.31 4.55 20.80
N GLU A 136 2.43 4.37 21.79
CA GLU A 136 2.37 3.14 22.58
C GLU A 136 1.96 1.92 21.73
N ALA A 137 0.93 2.09 20.90
CA ALA A 137 0.49 1.05 19.96
C ALA A 137 1.55 0.75 18.89
N GLU A 138 2.18 1.76 18.30
CA GLU A 138 3.24 1.59 17.30
C GLU A 138 4.43 0.82 17.89
N SER A 139 4.79 1.10 19.15
CA SER A 139 5.84 0.37 19.88
C SER A 139 5.46 -1.09 20.13
N ARG A 140 4.17 -1.36 20.43
CA ARG A 140 3.67 -2.71 20.73
C ARG A 140 3.50 -3.57 19.46
N TYR A 141 2.93 -2.99 18.41
CA TYR A 141 2.46 -3.72 17.24
C TYR A 141 3.35 -3.55 16.02
N GLU A 142 4.36 -2.69 16.09
CA GLU A 142 5.29 -2.38 14.98
C GLU A 142 4.59 -2.00 13.67
N ARG A 143 3.43 -1.34 13.80
CA ARG A 143 2.61 -0.82 12.71
C ARG A 143 2.33 0.65 12.95
N LYS A 144 2.17 1.43 11.88
CA LYS A 144 1.76 2.84 12.01
C LYS A 144 0.32 2.96 12.45
N VAL A 145 0.02 3.96 13.28
CA VAL A 145 -1.35 4.19 13.74
C VAL A 145 -1.94 5.40 13.04
N SER A 146 -3.11 5.19 12.46
CA SER A 146 -3.90 6.21 11.80
C SER A 146 -5.26 6.35 12.45
N TRP A 147 -5.79 7.55 12.35
CA TRP A 147 -7.00 7.94 13.06
C TRP A 147 -8.07 8.40 12.08
N GLY A 148 -9.30 8.02 12.35
CA GLY A 148 -10.48 8.58 11.72
C GLY A 148 -11.61 8.73 12.71
N VAL A 149 -12.63 9.47 12.30
CA VAL A 149 -13.87 9.60 13.05
C VAL A 149 -15.10 9.58 12.17
N ARG A 150 -16.22 9.19 12.76
CA ARG A 150 -17.55 9.28 12.16
C ARG A 150 -18.43 10.22 12.97
N LEU A 151 -19.18 11.08 12.29
CA LEU A 151 -20.23 11.90 12.88
C LEU A 151 -21.30 12.22 11.84
N GLY A 152 -22.55 11.88 12.15
CA GLY A 152 -23.70 12.20 11.29
C GLY A 152 -23.56 11.75 9.84
N GLY A 153 -23.18 10.48 9.63
CA GLY A 153 -22.97 9.90 8.29
C GLY A 153 -21.66 10.32 7.61
N THR A 154 -20.96 11.35 8.11
CA THR A 154 -19.65 11.77 7.60
C THR A 154 -18.56 10.97 8.28
N GLN A 155 -17.72 10.28 7.49
CA GLN A 155 -16.47 9.68 7.96
C GLN A 155 -15.28 10.50 7.46
N ALA A 156 -14.36 10.84 8.37
CA ALA A 156 -13.13 11.55 8.05
C ALA A 156 -11.92 10.79 8.56
N LEU A 157 -11.10 10.27 7.65
CA LEU A 157 -9.75 9.81 7.98
C LEU A 157 -8.80 11.01 8.06
N PHE A 158 -7.90 10.99 9.02
CA PHE A 158 -6.86 11.99 9.16
C PHE A 158 -5.63 11.59 8.35
N THR A 159 -4.44 11.94 8.84
CA THR A 159 -3.19 11.47 8.24
C THR A 159 -3.15 9.95 8.33
N HIS A 160 -3.21 9.29 7.17
CA HIS A 160 -3.13 7.84 7.01
C HIS A 160 -1.92 7.47 6.17
N LEU A 161 -1.45 6.23 6.30
CA LEU A 161 -0.23 5.77 5.67
C LEU A 161 -0.44 5.59 4.16
N ALA A 162 0.42 6.22 3.37
CA ALA A 162 0.56 5.91 1.95
C ALA A 162 1.87 5.12 1.76
N ALA A 163 1.78 3.79 1.81
CA ALA A 163 2.93 2.91 1.63
C ALA A 163 3.17 2.58 0.14
N PRO A 164 4.41 2.68 -0.36
CA PRO A 164 4.72 2.28 -1.73
C PRO A 164 4.72 0.76 -1.88
N VAL A 165 4.08 0.25 -2.93
CA VAL A 165 4.10 -1.19 -3.27
C VAL A 165 4.98 -1.42 -4.49
N MET A 166 6.03 -2.21 -4.35
CA MET A 166 6.92 -2.58 -5.47
C MET A 166 6.47 -3.87 -6.14
N THR A 167 6.09 -3.78 -7.42
CA THR A 167 5.66 -4.93 -8.22
C THR A 167 6.56 -5.10 -9.45
N ARG A 168 6.97 -6.35 -9.74
CA ARG A 168 7.69 -6.68 -10.98
C ARG A 168 6.70 -6.98 -12.09
N LEU A 169 6.49 -6.02 -12.99
CA LEU A 169 5.61 -6.18 -14.14
C LEU A 169 6.39 -6.62 -15.39
N ARG A 170 5.87 -7.62 -16.11
CA ARG A 170 6.31 -8.05 -17.43
C ARG A 170 5.83 -7.09 -18.51
N GLN A 171 6.36 -7.24 -19.73
CA GLN A 171 6.07 -6.34 -20.82
C GLN A 171 4.56 -6.19 -21.12
N PRO A 172 3.74 -7.26 -21.18
CA PRO A 172 2.31 -7.11 -21.47
C PRO A 172 1.58 -6.25 -20.43
N GLU A 173 1.87 -6.46 -19.15
CA GLU A 173 1.30 -5.64 -18.07
C GLU A 173 1.74 -4.17 -18.18
N ARG A 174 3.00 -3.92 -18.55
CA ARG A 174 3.50 -2.55 -18.77
C ARG A 174 2.83 -1.86 -19.96
N GLN A 175 2.49 -2.60 -21.02
CA GLN A 175 1.77 -2.04 -22.17
C GLN A 175 0.36 -1.57 -21.80
N VAL A 176 -0.33 -2.27 -20.89
CA VAL A 176 -1.63 -1.82 -20.37
C VAL A 176 -1.47 -0.48 -19.64
N LEU A 177 -0.44 -0.35 -18.79
CA LEU A 177 -0.16 0.92 -18.10
C LEU A 177 0.22 2.04 -19.06
N ASP A 178 0.99 1.75 -20.11
CA ASP A 178 1.32 2.71 -21.16
C ASP A 178 0.06 3.22 -21.87
N THR A 179 -0.87 2.33 -22.20
CA THR A 179 -2.15 2.70 -22.83
C THR A 179 -2.95 3.67 -21.94
N LEU A 180 -2.97 3.45 -20.62
CA LEU A 180 -3.66 4.35 -19.67
C LEU A 180 -3.02 5.74 -19.61
N VAL A 181 -1.70 5.81 -19.72
CA VAL A 181 -0.97 7.09 -19.75
C VAL A 181 -1.22 7.81 -21.08
N ASP A 182 -1.09 7.10 -22.20
CA ASP A 182 -1.28 7.65 -23.55
C ASP A 182 -2.72 8.15 -23.77
N ALA A 183 -3.71 7.48 -23.17
CA ALA A 183 -5.11 7.91 -23.18
C ALA A 183 -5.41 9.10 -22.25
N GLY A 184 -4.42 9.59 -21.47
CA GLY A 184 -4.60 10.70 -20.53
C GLY A 184 -5.35 10.34 -19.25
N VAL A 185 -5.61 9.05 -18.99
CA VAL A 185 -6.28 8.57 -17.76
C VAL A 185 -5.36 8.75 -16.54
N ALA A 186 -4.05 8.66 -16.74
CA ALA A 186 -3.05 8.77 -15.68
C ALA A 186 -1.83 9.60 -16.10
N ARG A 187 -1.20 10.28 -15.12
CA ARG A 187 -0.03 11.15 -15.38
C ARG A 187 1.30 10.40 -15.42
N SER A 188 1.33 9.16 -14.96
CA SER A 188 2.50 8.28 -14.93
C SER A 188 2.08 6.81 -14.82
N ARG A 189 2.99 5.88 -15.09
CA ARG A 189 2.72 4.43 -14.90
C ARG A 189 2.34 4.07 -13.45
N SER A 190 2.93 4.73 -12.46
CA SER A 190 2.59 4.50 -11.05
C SER A 190 1.19 5.02 -10.73
N ASP A 191 0.81 6.17 -11.29
CA ASP A 191 -0.55 6.73 -11.19
C ASP A 191 -1.58 5.82 -11.89
N ALA A 192 -1.21 5.24 -13.03
CA ALA A 192 -2.03 4.27 -13.77
C ALA A 192 -2.25 2.97 -12.97
N LEU A 193 -1.23 2.50 -12.26
CA LEU A 193 -1.36 1.35 -11.38
C LEU A 193 -2.30 1.66 -10.20
N ALA A 194 -2.13 2.82 -9.57
CA ALA A 194 -3.02 3.26 -8.50
C ALA A 194 -4.47 3.42 -8.98
N TRP A 195 -4.67 3.95 -10.20
CA TRP A 195 -5.99 4.02 -10.83
C TRP A 195 -6.60 2.64 -11.02
N SER A 196 -5.83 1.67 -11.53
CA SER A 196 -6.28 0.30 -11.74
C SER A 196 -6.73 -0.36 -10.42
N VAL A 197 -5.99 -0.14 -9.32
CA VAL A 197 -6.35 -0.64 -7.99
C VAL A 197 -7.66 -0.01 -7.49
N ARG A 198 -7.84 1.30 -7.65
CA ARG A 198 -9.09 1.99 -7.26
C ARG A 198 -10.28 1.48 -8.06
N LEU A 199 -10.13 1.28 -9.36
CA LEU A 199 -11.18 0.74 -10.21
C LEU A 199 -11.58 -0.67 -9.77
N VAL A 200 -10.60 -1.54 -9.52
CA VAL A 200 -10.87 -2.88 -8.99
C VAL A 200 -11.57 -2.77 -7.64
N GLY A 201 -11.14 -1.88 -6.75
CA GLY A 201 -11.78 -1.64 -5.46
C GLY A 201 -13.27 -1.29 -5.55
N GLN A 202 -13.66 -0.47 -6.53
CA GLN A 202 -15.08 -0.10 -6.75
C GLN A 202 -15.98 -1.30 -7.10
N HIS A 203 -15.42 -2.33 -7.73
CA HIS A 203 -16.13 -3.56 -8.09
C HIS A 203 -15.83 -4.73 -7.15
N ALA A 204 -14.82 -4.57 -6.28
CA ALA A 204 -14.36 -5.62 -5.40
C ALA A 204 -15.42 -5.98 -4.36
N ASP A 205 -16.22 -5.03 -3.86
CA ASP A 205 -17.24 -5.33 -2.86
C ASP A 205 -18.31 -6.30 -3.39
N GLU A 206 -18.72 -6.14 -4.66
CA GLU A 206 -19.65 -7.04 -5.32
C GLU A 206 -19.02 -8.44 -5.52
N TRP A 207 -17.81 -8.51 -6.07
CA TRP A 207 -17.15 -9.79 -6.35
C TRP A 207 -16.68 -10.52 -5.09
N LEU A 208 -16.19 -9.80 -4.09
CA LEU A 208 -15.80 -10.35 -2.78
C LEU A 208 -17.03 -10.79 -2.00
N GLY A 209 -18.16 -10.09 -2.13
CA GLY A 209 -19.45 -10.53 -1.60
C GLY A 209 -19.84 -11.90 -2.16
N GLN A 210 -19.84 -12.03 -3.48
CA GLN A 210 -20.13 -13.30 -4.17
C GLN A 210 -19.14 -14.41 -3.79
N LEU A 211 -17.84 -14.09 -3.65
CA LEU A 211 -16.83 -15.06 -3.23
C LEU A 211 -17.05 -15.54 -1.78
N ARG A 212 -17.36 -14.64 -0.84
CA ARG A 212 -17.65 -15.01 0.55
C ARG A 212 -18.92 -15.85 0.66
N GLU A 213 -19.95 -15.51 -0.13
CA GLU A 213 -21.18 -16.29 -0.23
C GLU A 213 -20.88 -17.71 -0.75
N ALA A 214 -20.14 -17.83 -1.85
CA ALA A 214 -19.73 -19.11 -2.39
C ALA A 214 -18.90 -19.94 -1.39
N MET A 215 -17.98 -19.31 -0.65
CA MET A 215 -17.20 -19.96 0.41
C MET A 215 -18.09 -20.41 1.58
N SER A 216 -19.08 -19.61 1.98
CA SER A 216 -20.06 -19.97 3.01
C SER A 216 -20.88 -21.19 2.61
N GLU A 217 -21.30 -21.28 1.34
CA GLU A 217 -22.02 -22.44 0.81
C GLU A 217 -21.15 -23.70 0.79
N VAL A 218 -19.85 -23.57 0.45
CA VAL A 218 -18.89 -24.68 0.54
C VAL A 218 -18.74 -25.16 1.98
N ASP A 219 -18.67 -24.26 2.96
CA ASP A 219 -18.56 -24.63 4.38
C ASP A 219 -19.87 -25.24 4.92
N LYS A 220 -21.04 -24.78 4.48
CA LYS A 220 -22.33 -25.44 4.75
C LYS A 220 -22.37 -26.87 4.20
N LEU A 221 -21.93 -27.08 2.96
CA LEU A 221 -21.85 -28.43 2.37
C LEU A 221 -20.86 -29.33 3.10
N ARG A 222 -19.73 -28.79 3.56
CA ARG A 222 -18.75 -29.55 4.39
C ARG A 222 -19.33 -29.96 5.74
N SER A 223 -20.07 -29.06 6.41
CA SER A 223 -20.72 -29.37 7.70
C SER A 223 -21.89 -30.34 7.58
N GLN A 224 -22.52 -30.43 6.40
CA GLN A 224 -23.56 -31.42 6.07
C GLN A 224 -23.00 -32.73 5.51
N GLY A 225 -21.68 -32.78 5.23
CA GLY A 225 -21.02 -33.98 4.73
C GLY A 225 -20.94 -35.09 5.78
N PRO A 226 -20.91 -36.37 5.38
CA PRO A 226 -20.86 -37.49 6.32
C PRO A 226 -19.59 -37.39 7.20
N THR A 227 -19.77 -37.48 8.51
CA THR A 227 -18.64 -37.68 9.44
C THR A 227 -18.16 -39.12 9.28
N LEU A 228 -17.06 -39.32 8.55
CA LEU A 228 -16.35 -40.60 8.47
C LEU A 228 -15.32 -40.70 9.60
#